data_AF-A0AAV5XXJ8-F1
#
_entry.id   AF-A0AAV5XXJ8-F1
#
_cell.length_a   1.000
_cell.length_b   1.000
_cell.length_c   1.000
_cell.angle_alpha   90.00
_cell.angle_beta   90.00
_cell.angle_gamma   90.00
#
_symmetry.space_group_name_H-M   'P 1'
#
loop_
_entity.id
_entity.type
_entity.pdbx_description
1 polymer ?
#
loop_
_entity_poly.entity_id
_entity_poly.type
_entity_poly.pdbx_seq_one_letter_code
_entity_poly.pdbx_strand_id
1 'polypeptide(L)'
;MFRPLAVDAAGPWNGQIVDAETSEPLAGVVVLAYWIRYQPSLGGWAGGSHYASEEVVTRSDGRFTIRSRWAYTIPLIMKVSGPEFVVFKPGYGQWRFRSTAARFDKGELAVIEMPRLRTREERLMFYRIMGWAPVIPDERTARMREALEIERAFLDLRN
;
A
#
# COMPACT_ATOMS: atom_id res chain seq x y z
N MET A 1 30.06 -18.81 1.54
CA MET A 1 29.25 -17.74 0.93
C MET A 1 27.92 -17.68 1.69
N PHE A 2 27.73 -16.67 2.54
CA PHE A 2 26.47 -16.48 3.28
C PHE A 2 25.42 -15.95 2.30
N ARG A 3 24.37 -16.73 2.02
CA ARG A 3 23.31 -16.35 1.09
C ARG A 3 22.19 -15.72 1.92
N PRO A 4 21.96 -14.40 1.83
CA PRO A 4 20.87 -13.77 2.58
C PRO A 4 19.55 -14.43 2.19
N LEU A 5 18.70 -14.73 3.16
CA LEU A 5 17.34 -15.19 2.88
C LEU A 5 16.63 -14.08 2.12
N ALA A 6 16.20 -14.37 0.88
CA ALA A 6 15.33 -13.48 0.14
C ALA A 6 14.06 -13.32 0.96
N VAL A 7 13.86 -12.13 1.51
CA VAL A 7 12.71 -11.83 2.36
C VAL A 7 11.46 -11.81 1.48
N ASP A 8 10.31 -12.18 2.03
CA ASP A 8 9.00 -12.00 1.35
C ASP A 8 8.90 -10.62 0.70
N ALA A 9 9.47 -9.60 1.35
CA ALA A 9 9.64 -8.22 0.91
C ALA A 9 10.22 -7.97 -0.49
N ALA A 10 10.88 -8.95 -1.12
CA ALA A 10 11.58 -8.75 -2.37
C ALA A 10 10.67 -8.56 -3.60
N GLY A 11 9.39 -8.98 -3.56
CA GLY A 11 8.50 -8.90 -4.73
C GLY A 11 9.01 -9.71 -5.94
N PRO A 12 8.48 -9.48 -7.16
CA PRO A 12 7.55 -8.42 -7.53
C PRO A 12 6.15 -8.65 -6.95
N TRP A 13 5.38 -7.56 -6.87
CA TRP A 13 4.00 -7.60 -6.38
C TRP A 13 3.06 -7.18 -7.50
N ASN A 14 2.23 -8.12 -7.93
CA ASN A 14 1.25 -7.89 -8.98
C ASN A 14 -0.13 -7.85 -8.36
N GLY A 15 -0.94 -6.88 -8.77
CA GLY A 15 -2.32 -6.82 -8.33
C GLY A 15 -3.23 -6.25 -9.39
N GLN A 16 -4.51 -6.57 -9.25
CA GLN A 16 -5.59 -5.98 -10.01
C GLN A 16 -6.63 -5.46 -9.02
N ILE A 17 -7.01 -4.20 -9.19
CA ILE A 17 -7.99 -3.54 -8.35
C ILE A 17 -9.29 -3.43 -9.13
N VAL A 18 -10.38 -3.84 -8.48
CA VAL A 18 -11.72 -3.86 -9.04
C VAL A 18 -12.72 -3.23 -8.08
N ASP A 19 -13.81 -2.74 -8.63
CA ASP A 19 -14.97 -2.27 -7.89
C ASP A 19 -15.65 -3.46 -7.21
N ALA A 20 -15.94 -3.35 -5.92
CA ALA A 20 -16.46 -4.49 -5.14
C ALA A 20 -17.87 -4.89 -5.57
N GLU A 21 -18.67 -3.95 -6.06
CA GLU A 21 -20.06 -4.18 -6.45
C GLU A 21 -20.17 -4.69 -7.89
N THR A 22 -19.42 -4.10 -8.82
CA THR A 22 -19.53 -4.38 -10.26
C THR A 22 -18.47 -5.35 -10.77
N SER A 23 -17.41 -5.59 -10.00
CA SER A 23 -16.20 -6.31 -10.44
C SER A 23 -15.49 -5.67 -11.64
N GLU A 24 -15.83 -4.43 -12.01
CA GLU A 24 -15.16 -3.71 -13.08
C GLU A 24 -13.76 -3.24 -12.64
N PRO A 25 -12.75 -3.28 -13.52
CA PRO A 25 -11.41 -2.81 -13.17
C PRO A 25 -11.35 -1.32 -12.86
N LEU A 26 -10.61 -0.97 -11.80
CA LEU A 26 -10.48 0.42 -11.35
C LEU A 26 -9.16 1.04 -11.81
N ALA A 27 -9.25 1.96 -12.75
CA ALA A 27 -8.14 2.82 -13.17
C ALA A 27 -7.92 4.00 -12.20
N GLY A 28 -6.69 4.51 -12.13
CA GLY A 28 -6.39 5.70 -11.33
C GLY A 28 -6.42 5.47 -9.81
N VAL A 29 -6.28 4.23 -9.35
CA VAL A 29 -6.08 3.90 -7.94
C VAL A 29 -4.59 4.08 -7.64
N VAL A 30 -4.26 4.82 -6.59
CA VAL A 30 -2.89 4.98 -6.12
C VAL A 30 -2.56 3.85 -5.15
N VAL A 31 -1.51 3.11 -5.46
CA VAL A 31 -0.96 2.05 -4.61
C VAL A 31 0.43 2.47 -4.15
N LEU A 32 0.57 2.65 -2.84
CA LEU A 32 1.82 2.95 -2.17
C LEU A 32 2.30 1.69 -1.44
N ALA A 33 3.41 1.13 -1.91
CA ALA A 33 4.13 0.08 -1.21
C ALA A 33 5.29 0.68 -0.43
N TYR A 34 5.48 0.28 0.83
CA TYR A 34 6.61 0.75 1.62
C TYR A 34 7.21 -0.34 2.51
N TRP A 35 8.51 -0.19 2.77
CA TRP A 35 9.30 -1.11 3.55
C TRP A 35 9.83 -0.41 4.78
N ILE A 36 9.85 -1.14 5.89
CA ILE A 36 10.34 -0.65 7.17
C ILE A 36 11.62 -1.40 7.54
N ARG A 37 12.65 -0.63 7.90
CA ARG A 37 13.86 -1.14 8.50
C ARG A 37 13.72 -1.14 10.01
N TYR A 38 14.08 -2.26 10.63
CA TYR A 38 14.18 -2.41 12.07
C TYR A 38 15.63 -2.70 12.47
N GLN A 39 15.99 -2.19 13.64
CA GLN A 39 17.28 -2.43 14.29
C GLN A 39 17.11 -3.38 15.48
N PRO A 40 18.13 -4.19 15.80
CA PRO A 40 18.10 -5.09 16.95
C PRO A 40 18.05 -4.30 18.26
N SER A 41 17.35 -4.85 19.25
CA SER A 41 17.30 -4.36 20.63
C SER A 41 17.20 -5.53 21.60
N LEU A 42 17.36 -5.26 22.90
CA LEU A 42 17.24 -6.29 23.95
C LEU A 42 15.85 -6.96 23.98
N GLY A 43 14.81 -6.29 23.47
CA GLY A 43 13.44 -6.82 23.36
C GLY A 43 13.07 -7.39 21.99
N GLY A 44 14.03 -7.57 21.08
CA GLY A 44 13.80 -8.04 19.71
C GLY A 44 14.08 -6.98 18.66
N TRP A 45 13.14 -6.71 17.74
CA TRP A 45 13.30 -5.69 16.70
C TRP A 45 12.62 -4.38 17.13
N ALA A 46 13.32 -3.26 17.03
CA ALA A 46 12.82 -1.94 17.44
C ALA A 46 13.11 -0.86 16.38
N GLY A 47 12.59 0.35 16.60
CA GLY A 47 12.98 1.55 15.84
C GLY A 47 12.62 1.51 14.36
N GLY A 48 11.40 1.06 14.03
CA GLY A 48 10.92 1.00 12.64
C GLY A 48 11.08 2.34 11.93
N SER A 49 11.94 2.38 10.93
CA SER A 49 12.24 3.56 10.10
C SER A 49 12.01 3.25 8.62
N HIS A 50 11.75 4.28 7.81
CA HIS A 50 11.59 4.09 6.37
C HIS A 50 12.83 3.49 5.74
N TYR A 51 12.64 2.42 4.97
CA TYR A 51 13.67 1.79 4.18
C TYR A 51 13.54 2.18 2.71
N ALA A 52 12.33 2.01 2.17
CA ALA A 52 12.02 2.31 0.79
C ALA A 52 10.50 2.48 0.61
N SER A 53 10.10 3.11 -0.48
CA SER A 53 8.71 3.14 -0.93
C SER A 53 8.64 3.24 -2.46
N GLU A 54 7.52 2.82 -3.02
CA GLU A 54 7.18 2.95 -4.43
C GLU A 54 5.68 3.24 -4.58
N GLU A 55 5.35 4.28 -5.34
CA GLU A 55 3.98 4.58 -5.75
C GLU A 55 3.75 4.16 -7.20
N VAL A 56 2.61 3.52 -7.42
CA VAL A 56 2.11 3.21 -8.76
C VAL A 56 0.65 3.59 -8.85
N VAL A 57 0.21 3.87 -10.08
CA VAL A 57 -1.20 4.13 -10.37
C VAL A 57 -1.72 3.01 -11.26
N THR A 58 -2.89 2.47 -10.93
CA THR A 58 -3.51 1.43 -11.74
C THR A 58 -3.83 1.95 -13.14
N ARG A 59 -3.59 1.10 -14.13
CA ARG A 59 -3.91 1.38 -15.54
C ARG A 59 -5.41 1.20 -15.80
N SER A 60 -5.82 1.38 -17.06
CA SER A 60 -7.22 1.20 -17.51
C SER A 60 -7.80 -0.20 -17.23
N ASP A 61 -6.94 -1.21 -17.15
CA ASP A 61 -7.31 -2.60 -16.82
C ASP A 61 -7.31 -2.90 -15.31
N GLY A 62 -7.16 -1.87 -14.47
CA GLY A 62 -7.07 -1.98 -13.02
C GLY A 62 -5.78 -2.62 -12.49
N ARG A 63 -4.82 -2.94 -13.36
CA ARG A 63 -3.60 -3.65 -12.95
C ARG A 63 -2.51 -2.69 -12.50
N PHE A 64 -1.71 -3.16 -11.55
CA PHE A 64 -0.47 -2.51 -11.11
C PHE A 64 0.63 -3.55 -10.86
N THR A 65 1.87 -3.07 -10.90
CA THR A 65 3.05 -3.87 -10.56
C THR A 65 3.99 -3.01 -9.72
N ILE A 66 4.27 -3.45 -8.50
CA ILE A 66 5.39 -2.94 -7.71
C ILE A 66 6.61 -3.79 -8.06
N ARG A 67 7.70 -3.11 -8.44
CA ARG A 67 8.88 -3.81 -8.94
C ARG A 67 9.54 -4.60 -7.83
N SER A 68 10.20 -5.70 -8.22
CA SER A 68 11.03 -6.43 -7.29
C SER A 68 12.15 -5.52 -6.79
N ARG A 69 12.44 -5.63 -5.49
CA ARG A 69 13.49 -4.90 -4.82
C ARG A 69 14.40 -5.89 -4.13
N TRP A 70 15.70 -5.60 -4.19
CA TRP A 70 16.64 -6.29 -3.32
C TRP A 70 16.44 -5.82 -1.88
N ALA A 71 15.82 -6.69 -1.08
CA ALA A 71 15.63 -6.51 0.36
C ALA A 71 16.19 -7.74 1.07
N TYR A 72 17.07 -7.53 2.04
CA TYR A 72 17.71 -8.60 2.79
C TYR A 72 17.63 -8.32 4.30
N THR A 73 17.38 -9.37 5.06
CA THR A 73 17.54 -9.37 6.52
C THR A 73 18.92 -9.91 6.84
N ILE A 74 19.70 -9.17 7.62
CA ILE A 74 20.95 -9.65 8.20
C ILE A 74 20.65 -10.00 9.66
N PRO A 75 20.67 -11.30 10.03
CA PRO A 75 20.38 -11.72 11.39
C PRO A 75 21.18 -10.91 12.42
N LEU A 76 20.52 -10.47 13.49
CA LEU A 76 21.11 -9.67 14.58
C LEU A 76 21.67 -8.29 14.20
N ILE A 77 21.58 -7.85 12.94
CA ILE A 77 22.09 -6.53 12.50
C ILE A 77 20.95 -5.67 11.96
N MET A 78 20.07 -6.23 11.12
CA MET A 78 19.01 -5.48 10.47
C MET A 78 17.93 -6.42 9.94
N LYS A 79 16.67 -6.03 10.16
CA LYS A 79 15.51 -6.64 9.50
C LYS A 79 14.84 -5.63 8.59
N VAL A 80 14.52 -6.04 7.36
CA VAL A 80 13.64 -5.29 6.47
C VAL A 80 12.31 -6.04 6.41
N SER A 81 11.22 -5.36 6.73
CA SER A 81 9.85 -5.88 6.64
C SER A 81 9.08 -5.20 5.52
N GLY A 82 8.05 -5.87 5.01
CA GLY A 82 7.10 -5.33 4.05
C GLY A 82 7.02 -6.13 2.75
N PRO A 83 6.54 -5.51 1.65
CA PRO A 83 5.93 -4.20 1.66
C PRO A 83 4.62 -4.22 2.45
N GLU A 84 4.41 -3.15 3.21
CA GLU A 84 3.08 -2.74 3.63
C GLU A 84 2.44 -1.93 2.49
N PHE A 85 1.11 -1.99 2.38
CA PHE A 85 0.38 -1.34 1.28
C PHE A 85 -0.63 -0.32 1.80
N VAL A 86 -0.60 0.87 1.21
CA VAL A 86 -1.69 1.85 1.27
C VAL A 86 -2.30 1.95 -0.13
N VAL A 87 -3.59 1.66 -0.25
CA VAL A 87 -4.33 1.70 -1.51
C VAL A 87 -5.43 2.73 -1.37
N PHE A 88 -5.47 3.69 -2.28
CA PHE A 88 -6.43 4.78 -2.20
C PHE A 88 -6.92 5.24 -3.57
N LYS A 89 -8.22 5.53 -3.62
CA LYS A 89 -8.89 6.18 -4.75
C LYS A 89 -10.02 7.07 -4.19
N PRO A 90 -10.14 8.33 -4.62
CA PRO A 90 -11.24 9.18 -4.19
C PRO A 90 -12.61 8.55 -4.46
N GLY A 91 -13.51 8.61 -3.47
CA GLY A 91 -14.84 8.01 -3.54
C GLY A 91 -14.90 6.49 -3.34
N TYR A 92 -13.79 5.84 -2.99
CA TYR A 92 -13.73 4.43 -2.67
C TYR A 92 -13.28 4.19 -1.23
N GLY A 93 -13.75 3.09 -0.64
CA GLY A 93 -13.52 2.73 0.75
C GLY A 93 -12.36 1.78 0.98
N GLN A 94 -12.36 1.19 2.17
CA GLN A 94 -11.34 0.23 2.58
C GLN A 94 -11.31 -0.97 1.64
N TRP A 95 -10.12 -1.23 1.11
CA TRP A 95 -9.88 -2.35 0.21
C TRP A 95 -9.80 -3.69 0.97
N ARG A 96 -10.06 -4.78 0.26
CA ARG A 96 -9.88 -6.15 0.75
C ARG A 96 -9.44 -7.09 -0.37
N PHE A 97 -8.78 -8.20 -0.04
CA PHE A 97 -8.55 -9.25 -1.02
C PHE A 97 -9.85 -9.96 -1.37
N ARG A 98 -10.03 -10.29 -2.65
CA ARG A 98 -11.15 -11.11 -3.13
C ARG A 98 -11.02 -12.57 -2.67
N SER A 99 -9.79 -13.09 -2.60
CA SER A 99 -9.54 -14.47 -2.16
C SER A 99 -9.40 -14.55 -0.65
N THR A 100 -9.54 -15.77 -0.10
CA THR A 100 -9.27 -16.07 1.31
C THR A 100 -7.79 -15.91 1.69
N ALA A 101 -6.89 -15.78 0.72
CA ALA A 101 -5.52 -15.39 0.97
C ALA A 101 -5.50 -13.92 1.39
N ALA A 102 -5.37 -13.67 2.69
CA ALA A 102 -5.32 -12.34 3.28
C ALA A 102 -4.00 -11.59 3.01
N ARG A 103 -3.23 -11.98 1.99
CA ARG A 103 -1.87 -11.50 1.73
C ARG A 103 -1.58 -11.50 0.23
N PHE A 104 -0.68 -10.62 -0.19
CA PHE A 104 -0.07 -10.72 -1.51
C PHE A 104 0.87 -11.93 -1.51
N ASP A 105 0.64 -12.88 -2.41
CA ASP A 105 1.59 -13.95 -2.67
C ASP A 105 2.57 -13.53 -3.77
N LYS A 106 3.85 -13.79 -3.53
CA LYS A 106 4.93 -13.30 -4.39
C LYS A 106 4.79 -13.88 -5.81
N GLY A 107 4.69 -12.99 -6.80
CA GLY A 107 4.58 -13.38 -8.21
C GLY A 107 3.17 -13.77 -8.66
N GLU A 108 2.22 -13.94 -7.74
CA GLU A 108 0.82 -14.15 -8.06
C GLU A 108 0.08 -12.83 -8.26
N LEU A 109 -1.00 -12.87 -9.03
CA LEU A 109 -1.87 -11.73 -9.23
C LEU A 109 -2.90 -11.68 -8.10
N ALA A 110 -2.73 -10.76 -7.17
CA ALA A 110 -3.74 -10.51 -6.15
C ALA A 110 -4.92 -9.71 -6.73
N VAL A 111 -6.15 -10.16 -6.50
CA VAL A 111 -7.35 -9.37 -6.83
C VAL A 111 -7.83 -8.65 -5.59
N ILE A 112 -7.92 -7.33 -5.69
CA ILE A 112 -8.28 -6.42 -4.60
C ILE A 112 -9.58 -5.75 -4.96
N GLU A 113 -10.53 -5.77 -4.03
CA GLU A 113 -11.83 -5.13 -4.17
C GLU A 113 -11.85 -3.84 -3.37
N MET A 114 -12.42 -2.79 -3.96
CA MET A 114 -12.70 -1.54 -3.27
C MET A 114 -14.19 -1.22 -3.37
N PRO A 115 -14.91 -1.08 -2.24
CA PRO A 115 -16.31 -0.70 -2.26
C PRO A 115 -16.45 0.79 -2.61
N ARG A 116 -17.47 1.12 -3.39
CA ARG A 116 -17.77 2.51 -3.72
C ARG A 116 -18.50 3.19 -2.57
N LEU A 117 -18.01 4.35 -2.14
CA LEU A 117 -18.66 5.18 -1.12
C LEU A 117 -19.60 6.16 -1.81
N ARG A 118 -20.89 6.09 -1.45
CA ARG A 118 -21.97 6.80 -2.13
C ARG A 118 -22.29 8.12 -1.46
N THR A 119 -22.13 8.19 -0.14
CA THR A 119 -22.46 9.38 0.63
C THR A 119 -21.20 10.15 1.04
N ARG A 120 -21.37 11.44 1.32
CA ARG A 120 -20.28 12.28 1.85
C ARG A 120 -19.85 11.78 3.23
N GLU A 121 -20.80 11.32 4.05
CA GLU A 121 -20.57 10.79 5.39
C GLU A 121 -19.73 9.52 5.37
N GLU A 122 -20.02 8.58 4.47
CA GLU A 122 -19.20 7.38 4.26
C GLU A 122 -17.76 7.73 3.88
N ARG A 123 -17.61 8.66 2.92
CA ARG A 123 -16.31 9.16 2.47
C ARG A 123 -15.53 9.84 3.59
N LEU A 124 -16.19 10.70 4.37
CA LEU A 124 -15.59 11.37 5.52
C LEU A 124 -15.17 10.39 6.60
N MET A 125 -16.01 9.39 6.89
CA MET A 125 -15.71 8.36 7.88
C MET A 125 -14.47 7.57 7.46
N PHE A 126 -14.42 7.10 6.21
CA PHE A 126 -13.26 6.40 5.68
C PHE A 126 -12.00 7.26 5.70
N TYR A 127 -12.10 8.51 5.23
CA TYR A 127 -10.97 9.45 5.23
C TYR A 127 -10.37 9.65 6.63
N ARG A 128 -11.20 9.71 7.68
CA ARG A 128 -10.74 9.88 9.08
C ARG A 128 -10.06 8.65 9.67
N ILE A 129 -10.51 7.45 9.30
CA ILE A 129 -9.96 6.19 9.84
C ILE A 129 -8.80 5.65 8.99
N MET A 130 -8.61 6.19 7.79
CA MET A 130 -7.53 5.77 6.92
C MET A 130 -6.19 6.05 7.59
N GLY A 131 -5.48 4.98 7.90
CA GLY A 131 -4.13 5.06 8.46
C GLY A 131 -3.19 5.69 7.43
N TRP A 132 -2.62 6.85 7.78
CA TRP A 132 -1.45 7.37 7.10
C TRP A 132 -0.21 6.59 7.54
N ALA A 133 0.78 6.43 6.65
CA ALA A 133 2.06 5.82 6.99
C ALA A 133 3.07 6.93 7.36
N PRO A 134 3.16 7.37 8.64
CA PRO A 134 3.92 8.56 9.04
C PRO A 134 5.43 8.43 8.83
N VAL A 135 5.93 7.22 8.61
CA VAL A 135 7.36 6.97 8.42
C VAL A 135 7.84 7.35 7.01
N ILE A 136 6.94 7.51 6.03
CA ILE A 136 7.33 7.72 4.63
C ILE A 136 7.55 9.21 4.35
N PRO A 137 8.71 9.62 3.78
CA PRO A 137 8.96 11.01 3.40
C PRO A 137 7.96 11.54 2.38
N ASP A 138 7.64 12.83 2.51
CA ASP A 138 6.62 13.51 1.71
C ASP A 138 6.88 13.45 0.20
N GLU A 139 8.13 13.59 -0.23
CA GLU A 139 8.49 13.54 -1.64
C GLU A 139 8.26 12.15 -2.28
N ARG A 140 8.08 11.11 -1.46
CA ARG A 140 7.83 9.74 -1.90
C ARG A 140 6.35 9.38 -1.95
N THR A 141 5.46 10.31 -1.59
CA THR A 141 4.01 10.08 -1.55
C THR A 141 3.20 11.10 -2.37
N ALA A 142 3.81 11.66 -3.43
CA ALA A 142 3.24 12.76 -4.20
C ALA A 142 1.87 12.41 -4.81
N ARG A 143 1.72 11.22 -5.41
CA ARG A 143 0.45 10.83 -6.04
C ARG A 143 -0.62 10.50 -5.01
N MET A 144 -0.23 9.89 -3.90
CA MET A 144 -1.14 9.61 -2.79
C MET A 144 -1.68 10.91 -2.20
N ARG A 145 -0.81 11.91 -2.01
CA ARG A 145 -1.23 13.24 -1.53
C ARG A 145 -2.17 13.92 -2.50
N GLU A 146 -1.85 13.91 -3.80
CA GLU A 146 -2.74 14.48 -4.82
C GLU A 146 -4.14 13.83 -4.76
N ALA A 147 -4.21 12.51 -4.66
CA ALA A 147 -5.48 11.81 -4.50
C ALA A 147 -6.20 12.22 -3.21
N LEU A 148 -5.49 12.32 -2.08
CA LEU A 148 -6.06 12.76 -0.80
C LEU A 148 -6.55 14.21 -0.86
N GLU A 149 -5.87 15.10 -1.57
CA GLU A 149 -6.31 16.49 -1.77
C GLU A 149 -7.59 16.55 -2.61
N ILE A 150 -7.74 15.71 -3.63
CA ILE A 150 -9.00 15.59 -4.38
C ILE A 150 -10.14 15.15 -3.44
N GLU A 151 -9.88 14.19 -2.56
CA GLU A 151 -10.85 13.73 -1.57
C GLU A 151 -11.21 14.83 -0.56
N ARG A 152 -10.20 15.54 -0.03
CA ARG A 152 -10.38 16.67 0.89
C ARG A 152 -11.20 17.80 0.27
N ALA A 153 -10.95 18.09 -1.01
CA ALA A 153 -11.68 19.10 -1.76
C ALA A 153 -13.16 18.72 -1.94
N PHE A 154 -13.46 17.44 -2.17
CA PHE A 154 -14.84 16.94 -2.21
C PHE A 154 -15.51 16.97 -0.83
N LEU A 155 -14.75 16.71 0.23
CA LEU A 155 -15.25 16.71 1.60
C LEU A 155 -15.34 18.10 2.23
N ASP A 156 -15.03 19.17 1.51
CA ASP A 156 -14.94 20.54 2.01
C ASP A 156 -14.04 20.69 3.25
N LEU A 157 -12.93 19.94 3.29
CA LEU A 157 -11.96 19.96 4.40
C LEU A 157 -10.82 20.97 4.18
N ARG A 158 -11.09 22.07 3.45
CA ARG A 158 -10.08 23.09 3.16
C ARG A 158 -9.77 23.88 4.43
N ASN A 159 -8.51 23.82 4.87
CA ASN A 159 -7.94 24.77 5.84
C ASN A 159 -7.41 25.99 5.08
#